data_AF-G4YJ18-F1
#
_entry.id   AF-G4YJ18-F1
#
_cell.length_a   1.000
_cell.length_b   1.000
_cell.length_c   1.000
_cell.angle_alpha   90.00
_cell.angle_beta   90.00
_cell.angle_gamma   90.00
#
_symmetry.space_group_name_H-M   'P 1'
#
loop_
_entity.id
_entity.type
_entity.pdbx_description
1 polymer ?
#
loop_
_entity_poly.entity_id
_entity_poly.type
_entity_poly.pdbx_seq_one_letter_code
_entity_poly.pdbx_strand_id
1 'polypeptide(L)'
;MAPKLLAFLTTLLLCVVASTTFTFAQDAPAAAPVPIKAHASHILVDTEAEADALNAQLGEASNLFLKFAQLAKEHSKCPSSRKGGDLGTFGRGQMVPAFDKVAFEGEIGVVHKVQTQFGWHLVLISRRLDGTEEPDQFRGLKETLMKVMPFLGPIILIGIMALGARGSKGGPRAHAFHILVKSEAEADQLFKEIDAAEDKKAKLSELAAKHSTCPSGKKGGDLGMFGRGEMVPQFDKVVFEEEVGKLTKVQTQFGWHVLLCVERLGDKKSK
;
A
#
# COMPACT_ATOMS: atom_id res chain seq x y z
N MET A 1 -22.32 -25.31 41.31
CA MET A 1 -23.44 -24.48 40.78
C MET A 1 -23.01 -23.07 40.32
N ALA A 2 -21.76 -22.63 40.49
CA ALA A 2 -21.30 -21.28 40.16
C ALA A 2 -21.01 -20.91 38.67
N PRO A 3 -20.69 -21.83 37.71
CA PRO A 3 -20.25 -21.41 36.37
C PRO A 3 -21.40 -21.00 35.43
N LYS A 4 -22.66 -21.34 35.76
CA LYS A 4 -23.83 -20.99 34.95
C LYS A 4 -24.31 -19.56 35.17
N LEU A 5 -24.02 -18.96 36.33
CA LEU A 5 -24.42 -17.58 36.65
C LEU A 5 -23.50 -16.55 35.95
N LEU A 6 -22.21 -16.87 35.82
CA LEU A 6 -21.23 -15.99 35.18
C LEU A 6 -21.44 -15.89 33.66
N ALA A 7 -21.82 -16.98 33.01
CA ALA A 7 -22.18 -16.99 31.59
C ALA A 7 -23.47 -16.19 31.30
N PHE A 8 -24.41 -16.16 32.24
CA PHE A 8 -25.63 -15.35 32.11
C PHE A 8 -25.33 -13.85 32.27
N LEU A 9 -24.44 -13.48 33.19
CA LEU A 9 -24.06 -12.08 33.39
C LEU A 9 -23.27 -11.50 32.20
N THR A 10 -22.38 -12.27 31.59
CA THR A 10 -21.61 -11.83 30.42
C THR A 10 -22.47 -11.72 29.15
N THR A 11 -23.45 -12.60 28.99
CA THR A 11 -24.41 -12.52 27.88
C THR A 11 -25.36 -11.33 28.06
N LEU A 12 -25.80 -11.05 29.28
CA LEU A 12 -26.62 -9.88 29.59
C LEU A 12 -25.85 -8.58 29.38
N LEU A 13 -24.57 -8.52 29.76
CA LEU A 13 -23.71 -7.35 29.53
C LEU A 13 -23.47 -7.11 28.03
N LEU A 14 -23.26 -8.17 27.24
CA LEU A 14 -23.15 -8.06 25.78
C LEU A 14 -24.46 -7.57 25.14
N CYS A 15 -25.61 -8.03 25.63
CA CYS A 15 -26.92 -7.57 25.18
C CYS A 15 -27.19 -6.10 25.56
N VAL A 16 -26.78 -5.66 26.76
CA VAL A 16 -26.92 -4.26 27.17
C VAL A 16 -26.00 -3.35 26.35
N VAL A 17 -24.76 -3.77 26.06
CA VAL A 17 -23.82 -3.03 25.19
C VAL A 17 -24.31 -3.00 23.73
N ALA A 18 -24.90 -4.09 23.22
CA ALA A 18 -25.52 -4.11 21.90
C ALA A 18 -26.75 -3.19 21.83
N SER A 19 -27.52 -3.10 22.91
CA SER A 19 -28.71 -2.23 22.97
C SER A 19 -28.33 -0.76 23.07
N THR A 20 -27.32 -0.39 23.85
CA THR A 20 -26.85 1.00 23.95
C THR A 20 -26.12 1.48 22.71
N THR A 21 -25.39 0.61 22.01
CA THR A 21 -24.78 0.96 20.71
C THR A 21 -25.81 1.14 19.59
N PHE A 22 -26.96 0.47 19.67
CA PHE A 22 -28.02 0.63 18.68
C PHE A 22 -28.75 1.99 18.81
N THR A 23 -29.04 2.43 20.04
CA THR A 23 -29.74 3.71 20.25
C THR A 23 -28.85 4.93 19.95
N PHE A 24 -27.53 4.82 20.14
CA PHE A 24 -26.59 5.90 19.75
C PHE A 24 -26.38 6.03 18.24
N ALA A 25 -26.76 5.02 17.44
CA ALA A 25 -26.60 5.06 15.99
C ALA A 25 -27.66 5.93 15.29
N GLN A 26 -28.84 6.12 15.90
CA GLN A 26 -29.94 6.88 15.28
C GLN A 26 -29.88 8.39 15.49
N ASP A 27 -29.14 8.87 16.49
CA ASP A 27 -28.99 10.30 16.78
C ASP A 27 -27.66 10.88 16.28
N ALA A 28 -26.96 10.17 15.39
CA ALA A 28 -25.78 10.70 14.73
C ALA A 28 -26.19 11.96 13.93
N PRO A 29 -25.62 13.14 14.24
CA PRO A 29 -26.00 14.37 13.56
C PRO A 29 -25.77 14.20 12.06
N ALA A 30 -26.74 14.66 11.26
CA ALA A 30 -26.67 14.70 9.80
C ALA A 30 -25.26 15.11 9.40
N ALA A 31 -24.57 14.20 8.72
CA ALA A 31 -23.16 14.32 8.47
C ALA A 31 -22.83 15.67 7.83
N ALA A 32 -21.99 16.43 8.52
CA ALA A 32 -21.62 17.77 8.09
C ALA A 32 -21.07 17.73 6.66
N PRO A 33 -21.40 18.74 5.81
CA PRO A 33 -20.92 18.78 4.43
C PRO A 33 -19.40 18.68 4.42
N VAL A 34 -18.87 17.77 3.61
CA VAL A 34 -17.43 17.55 3.51
C VAL A 34 -16.79 18.83 2.97
N PRO A 35 -15.84 19.45 3.71
CA PRO A 35 -15.28 20.72 3.30
C PRO A 35 -14.45 20.56 2.02
N ILE A 36 -14.66 21.45 1.04
CA ILE A 36 -13.92 21.48 -0.21
C ILE A 36 -12.44 21.74 0.09
N LYS A 37 -11.59 20.80 -0.32
CA LYS A 37 -10.14 20.82 -0.03
C LYS A 37 -9.34 20.42 -1.25
N ALA A 38 -8.18 21.04 -1.46
CA ALA A 38 -7.25 20.70 -2.52
C ALA A 38 -5.91 20.26 -1.93
N HIS A 39 -5.30 19.26 -2.55
CA HIS A 39 -3.93 18.84 -2.30
C HIS A 39 -3.08 19.19 -3.51
N ALA A 40 -2.08 20.05 -3.33
CA ALA A 40 -1.23 20.51 -4.41
C ALA A 40 0.24 20.67 -3.96
N SER A 41 1.13 20.52 -4.92
CA SER A 41 2.56 20.84 -4.79
C SER A 41 2.89 22.06 -5.64
N HIS A 42 3.89 22.85 -5.24
CA HIS A 42 4.33 24.00 -6.00
C HIS A 42 5.85 24.17 -6.12
N ILE A 43 6.27 24.95 -7.12
CA ILE A 43 7.65 25.41 -7.29
C ILE A 43 7.60 26.92 -7.43
N LEU A 44 8.37 27.64 -6.62
CA LEU A 44 8.48 29.09 -6.67
C LEU A 44 9.82 29.50 -7.28
N VAL A 45 9.77 30.28 -8.36
CA VAL A 45 10.93 30.87 -9.05
C VAL A 45 10.72 32.37 -9.26
N ASP A 46 11.80 33.12 -9.44
CA ASP A 46 11.71 34.59 -9.55
C ASP A 46 11.29 35.03 -10.95
N THR A 47 11.77 34.32 -11.97
CA THR A 47 11.65 34.74 -13.37
C THR A 47 10.71 33.83 -14.16
N GLU A 48 10.02 34.41 -15.14
CA GLU A 48 9.13 33.64 -16.03
C GLU A 48 9.91 32.62 -16.86
N ALA A 49 11.11 33.00 -17.32
CA ALA A 49 11.98 32.15 -18.11
C ALA A 49 12.39 30.87 -17.36
N GLU A 50 12.65 30.94 -16.05
CA GLU A 50 12.91 29.76 -15.22
C GLU A 50 11.67 28.88 -15.11
N ALA A 51 10.49 29.47 -14.92
CA ALA A 51 9.23 28.73 -14.84
C ALA A 51 8.95 27.98 -16.15
N ASP A 52 9.18 28.62 -17.29
CA ASP A 52 8.97 28.02 -18.61
C ASP A 52 9.98 26.90 -18.89
N ALA A 53 11.25 27.08 -18.53
CA ALA A 53 12.27 26.05 -18.66
C ALA A 53 11.96 24.81 -17.80
N LEU A 54 11.47 25.02 -16.57
CA LEU A 54 11.04 23.93 -15.69
C LEU A 54 9.77 23.25 -16.22
N ASN A 55 8.82 24.01 -16.77
CA ASN A 55 7.61 23.45 -17.36
C ASN A 55 7.91 22.58 -18.58
N ALA A 56 8.86 22.99 -19.44
CA ALA A 56 9.34 22.18 -20.55
C ALA A 56 9.95 20.84 -20.07
N GLN A 57 10.78 20.87 -19.04
CA GLN A 57 11.36 19.65 -18.44
C GLN A 57 10.30 18.73 -17.81
N LEU A 58 9.21 19.29 -17.31
CA LEU A 58 8.08 18.53 -16.74
C LEU A 58 7.26 17.85 -17.83
N GLY A 59 7.13 18.47 -19.00
CA GLY A 59 6.43 17.89 -20.16
C GLY A 59 7.11 16.65 -20.76
N GLU A 60 8.43 16.55 -20.64
CA GLU A 60 9.21 15.40 -21.14
C GLU A 60 9.31 14.24 -20.14
N ALA A 61 8.83 14.42 -18.91
CA ALA A 61 9.03 13.47 -17.82
C ALA A 61 8.05 12.30 -17.88
N SER A 62 8.57 11.06 -17.80
CA SER A 62 7.74 9.85 -17.70
C SER A 62 6.95 9.76 -16.38
N ASN A 63 7.44 10.39 -15.32
CA ASN A 63 6.78 10.45 -14.01
C ASN A 63 6.72 11.90 -13.51
N LEU A 64 5.63 12.59 -13.85
CA LEU A 64 5.43 14.01 -13.55
C LEU A 64 5.63 14.34 -12.07
N PHE A 65 4.98 13.60 -11.16
CA PHE A 65 5.04 13.85 -9.72
C PHE A 65 6.46 13.69 -9.13
N LEU A 66 7.21 12.68 -9.58
CA LEU A 66 8.58 12.45 -9.09
C LEU A 66 9.54 13.53 -9.60
N LYS A 67 9.44 13.88 -10.89
CA LYS A 67 10.29 14.93 -11.48
C LYS A 67 9.96 16.30 -10.88
N PHE A 68 8.67 16.58 -10.66
CA PHE A 68 8.23 17.79 -9.98
C PHE A 68 8.82 17.91 -8.58
N ALA A 69 8.77 16.83 -7.78
CA ALA A 69 9.35 16.83 -6.44
C ALA A 69 10.88 17.02 -6.43
N GLN A 70 11.59 16.55 -7.46
CA GLN A 70 13.03 16.78 -7.62
C GLN A 70 13.31 18.24 -7.98
N LEU A 71 12.66 18.77 -9.01
CA LEU A 71 12.81 20.17 -9.44
C LEU A 71 12.41 21.14 -8.34
N ALA A 72 11.39 20.80 -7.55
CA ALA A 72 11.00 21.58 -6.37
C ALA A 72 12.09 21.62 -5.30
N LYS A 73 12.83 20.53 -5.08
CA LYS A 73 13.94 20.52 -4.11
C LYS A 73 15.14 21.33 -4.59
N GLU A 74 15.39 21.33 -5.90
CA GLU A 74 16.57 21.93 -6.51
C GLU A 74 16.38 23.42 -6.80
N HIS A 75 15.19 23.82 -7.28
CA HIS A 75 14.95 25.17 -7.82
C HIS A 75 13.93 25.99 -7.03
N SER A 76 13.08 25.38 -6.19
CA SER A 76 12.03 26.14 -5.48
C SER A 76 12.62 26.96 -4.34
N LYS A 77 12.26 28.24 -4.31
CA LYS A 77 12.60 29.17 -3.21
C LYS A 77 11.66 29.08 -2.01
N CYS A 78 10.57 28.32 -2.11
CA CYS A 78 9.64 28.15 -1.00
C CYS A 78 10.19 27.14 0.02
N PRO A 79 9.97 27.34 1.35
CA PRO A 79 10.32 26.35 2.37
C PRO A 79 9.74 24.93 2.16
N SER A 80 8.65 24.82 1.39
CA SER A 80 8.05 23.53 0.97
C SER A 80 8.97 22.71 0.06
N SER A 81 10.01 23.31 -0.53
CA SER A 81 11.03 22.65 -1.36
C SER A 81 11.59 21.40 -0.69
N ARG A 82 11.82 21.43 0.63
CA ARG A 82 12.32 20.28 1.43
C ARG A 82 11.45 19.04 1.32
N LYS A 83 10.14 19.22 1.10
CA LYS A 83 9.14 18.15 0.92
C LYS A 83 8.79 17.93 -0.55
N GLY A 84 9.65 18.38 -1.48
CA GLY A 84 9.35 18.30 -2.92
C GLY A 84 8.24 19.26 -3.35
N GLY A 85 8.13 20.41 -2.68
CA GLY A 85 7.13 21.43 -3.01
C GLY A 85 5.73 21.16 -2.47
N ASP A 86 5.54 20.07 -1.71
CA ASP A 86 4.24 19.66 -1.19
C ASP A 86 3.70 20.65 -0.14
N LEU A 87 2.50 21.18 -0.40
CA LEU A 87 1.78 22.08 0.52
C LEU A 87 0.78 21.32 1.40
N GLY A 88 0.57 20.02 1.15
CA GLY A 88 -0.46 19.23 1.81
C GLY A 88 -1.87 19.64 1.38
N THR A 89 -2.85 19.43 2.26
CA THR A 89 -4.27 19.70 1.98
C THR A 89 -4.71 21.03 2.57
N PHE A 90 -5.24 21.93 1.73
CA PHE A 90 -5.75 23.24 2.13
C PHE A 90 -7.18 23.47 1.61
N GLY A 91 -7.92 24.35 2.27
CA GLY A 91 -9.26 24.78 1.86
C GLY A 91 -9.24 26.06 1.01
N ARG A 92 -10.37 26.36 0.36
CA ARG A 92 -10.55 27.60 -0.42
C ARG A 92 -10.28 28.84 0.45
N GLY A 93 -9.56 29.81 -0.10
CA GLY A 93 -9.23 31.08 0.57
C GLY A 93 -8.08 31.02 1.57
N GLN A 94 -7.41 29.87 1.75
CA GLN A 94 -6.20 29.78 2.58
C GLN A 94 -4.92 30.18 1.83
N MET A 95 -4.96 30.21 0.50
CA MET A 95 -3.84 30.57 -0.37
C MET A 95 -4.11 31.89 -1.10
N VAL A 96 -3.09 32.45 -1.74
CA VAL A 96 -3.25 33.67 -2.55
C VAL A 96 -4.30 33.48 -3.65
N PRO A 97 -5.14 34.50 -3.97
CA PRO A 97 -6.30 34.32 -4.84
C PRO A 97 -6.01 33.69 -6.20
N ALA A 98 -4.88 34.07 -6.83
CA ALA A 98 -4.47 33.51 -8.11
C ALA A 98 -4.13 32.00 -8.01
N PHE A 99 -3.48 31.59 -6.93
CA PHE A 99 -3.15 30.18 -6.68
C PHE A 99 -4.40 29.39 -6.29
N ASP A 100 -5.26 29.95 -5.42
CA ASP A 100 -6.49 29.31 -4.97
C ASP A 100 -7.41 29.00 -6.15
N LYS A 101 -7.59 29.98 -7.06
CA LYS A 101 -8.37 29.79 -8.27
C LYS A 101 -7.87 28.59 -9.08
N VAL A 102 -6.57 28.52 -9.34
CA VAL A 102 -5.98 27.43 -10.13
C VAL A 102 -6.04 26.10 -9.38
N ALA A 103 -5.78 26.07 -8.08
CA ALA A 103 -5.83 24.83 -7.29
C ALA A 103 -7.24 24.19 -7.25
N PHE A 104 -8.30 25.00 -7.33
CA PHE A 104 -9.67 24.53 -7.23
C PHE A 104 -10.43 24.47 -8.57
N GLU A 105 -10.05 25.25 -9.57
CA GLU A 105 -10.68 25.27 -10.91
C GLU A 105 -9.83 24.54 -11.97
N GLY A 106 -8.51 24.43 -11.75
CA GLY A 106 -7.58 23.79 -12.67
C GLY A 106 -7.77 22.28 -12.78
N GLU A 107 -7.26 21.74 -13.88
CA GLU A 107 -7.26 20.30 -14.14
C GLU A 107 -6.27 19.58 -13.23
N ILE A 108 -6.71 18.45 -12.66
CA ILE A 108 -5.91 17.60 -11.77
C ILE A 108 -4.85 16.87 -12.61
N GLY A 109 -3.62 16.78 -12.10
CA GLY A 109 -2.52 16.11 -12.80
C GLY A 109 -1.86 16.94 -13.90
N VAL A 110 -2.26 18.20 -14.08
CA VAL A 110 -1.63 19.15 -15.00
C VAL A 110 -0.83 20.19 -14.19
N VAL A 111 0.30 20.63 -14.76
CA VAL A 111 1.12 21.71 -14.18
C VAL A 111 0.58 23.05 -14.69
N HIS A 112 0.15 23.89 -13.76
CA HIS A 112 -0.38 25.21 -14.05
C HIS A 112 0.62 26.29 -13.64
N LYS A 113 0.90 27.24 -14.53
CA LYS A 113 1.75 28.41 -14.25
C LYS A 113 0.89 29.55 -13.68
N VAL A 114 1.31 30.11 -12.55
CA VAL A 114 0.60 31.18 -11.84
C VAL A 114 1.59 32.27 -11.43
N GLN A 115 1.29 33.51 -11.79
CA GLN A 115 2.05 34.67 -11.32
C GLN A 115 1.44 35.20 -10.02
N THR A 116 2.27 35.46 -9.01
CA THR A 116 1.86 36.11 -7.77
C THR A 116 2.85 37.20 -7.38
N GLN A 117 2.56 37.93 -6.29
CA GLN A 117 3.48 38.91 -5.71
C GLN A 117 4.83 38.33 -5.26
N PHE A 118 4.93 37.00 -5.09
CA PHE A 118 6.16 36.33 -4.67
C PHE A 118 7.03 35.85 -5.84
N GLY A 119 6.54 35.99 -7.08
CA GLY A 119 7.19 35.48 -8.29
C GLY A 119 6.29 34.54 -9.08
N TRP A 120 6.92 33.60 -9.78
CA TRP A 120 6.26 32.62 -10.62
C TRP A 120 6.13 31.29 -9.91
N HIS A 121 4.92 30.74 -9.92
CA HIS A 121 4.57 29.48 -9.29
C HIS A 121 4.16 28.46 -10.36
N LEU A 122 4.82 27.31 -10.37
CA LEU A 122 4.30 26.12 -11.04
C LEU A 122 3.52 25.31 -10.02
N VAL A 123 2.28 24.96 -10.33
CA VAL A 123 1.34 24.31 -9.41
C VAL A 123 0.91 22.98 -10.01
N LEU A 124 1.14 21.90 -9.28
CA LEU A 124 0.68 20.56 -9.63
C LEU A 124 -0.38 20.11 -8.63
N ILE A 125 -1.59 19.87 -9.13
CA ILE A 125 -2.73 19.46 -8.30
C ILE A 125 -2.74 17.93 -8.23
N SER A 126 -2.56 17.37 -7.03
CA SER A 126 -2.54 15.93 -6.80
C SER A 126 -3.94 15.35 -6.61
N ARG A 127 -4.79 16.05 -5.83
CA ARG A 127 -6.16 15.62 -5.52
C ARG A 127 -7.02 16.80 -5.15
N ARG A 128 -8.31 16.75 -5.50
CA ARG A 128 -9.35 17.64 -5.00
C ARG A 128 -10.44 16.83 -4.30
N LEU A 129 -10.85 17.29 -3.13
CA LEU A 129 -12.01 16.83 -2.39
C LEU A 129 -13.10 17.86 -2.65
N ASP A 130 -14.10 17.50 -3.44
CA ASP A 130 -15.22 18.35 -3.85
C ASP A 130 -16.39 18.33 -2.87
N GLY A 131 -16.27 17.53 -1.81
CA GLY A 131 -17.29 17.40 -0.78
C GLY A 131 -18.47 16.51 -1.17
N THR A 132 -18.39 15.82 -2.31
CA THR A 132 -19.41 14.86 -2.79
C THR A 132 -19.16 13.44 -2.28
N GLU A 133 -18.03 13.19 -1.64
CA GLU A 133 -17.77 11.89 -1.00
C GLU A 133 -18.75 11.67 0.17
N GLU A 134 -19.41 10.51 0.16
CA GLU A 134 -20.26 10.06 1.26
C GLU A 134 -19.48 10.20 2.58
N PRO A 135 -20.05 10.88 3.59
CA PRO A 135 -19.35 11.13 4.83
C PRO A 135 -19.02 9.79 5.48
N ASP A 136 -17.72 9.51 5.63
CA ASP A 136 -17.21 8.28 6.24
C ASP A 136 -17.88 8.09 7.62
N GLN A 137 -18.90 7.22 7.67
CA GLN A 137 -19.70 6.91 8.86
C GLN A 137 -18.82 6.43 10.03
N PHE A 138 -17.60 5.98 9.72
CA PHE A 138 -16.61 5.51 10.68
C PHE A 138 -15.57 6.56 11.07
N ARG A 139 -15.64 7.80 10.56
CA ARG A 139 -14.70 8.88 10.89
C ARG A 139 -14.71 9.20 12.38
N GLY A 140 -15.89 9.30 12.99
CA GLY A 140 -16.04 9.53 14.43
C GLY A 140 -15.48 8.38 15.27
N LEU A 141 -15.66 7.14 14.80
CA LEU A 141 -15.09 5.95 15.43
C LEU A 141 -13.56 5.93 15.32
N LYS A 142 -13.00 6.26 14.15
CA LYS A 142 -11.55 6.34 13.91
C LYS A 142 -10.89 7.42 14.75
N GLU A 143 -11.50 8.60 14.88
CA GLU A 143 -10.96 9.71 15.68
C GLU A 143 -11.02 9.40 17.19
N THR A 144 -12.11 8.78 17.64
CA THR A 144 -12.24 8.28 19.02
C THR A 144 -11.25 7.14 19.27
N LEU A 145 -11.09 6.19 18.34
CA LEU A 145 -10.08 5.14 18.42
C LEU A 145 -8.68 5.74 18.53
N MET A 146 -8.34 6.74 17.70
CA MET A 146 -7.00 7.36 17.72
C MET A 146 -6.71 8.08 19.03
N LYS A 147 -7.71 8.71 19.65
CA LYS A 147 -7.58 9.38 20.96
C LYS A 147 -7.50 8.41 22.13
N VAL A 148 -8.19 7.26 22.05
CA VAL A 148 -8.21 6.26 23.13
C VAL A 148 -7.08 5.22 22.99
N MET A 149 -6.58 4.97 21.77
CA MET A 149 -5.44 4.07 21.48
C MET A 149 -4.18 4.32 22.32
N PRO A 150 -3.73 5.55 22.62
CA PRO A 150 -2.59 5.76 23.51
C PRO A 150 -2.87 5.41 24.99
N PHE A 151 -4.13 5.44 25.43
CA PHE A 151 -4.53 5.07 26.80
C PHE A 151 -4.86 3.58 26.94
N LEU A 152 -5.36 2.97 25.86
CA LEU A 152 -5.52 1.52 25.73
C LEU A 152 -4.18 0.83 25.41
N GLY A 153 -3.19 1.55 24.87
CA GLY A 153 -1.87 1.06 24.51
C GLY A 153 -1.20 0.23 25.61
N PRO A 154 -1.07 0.71 26.85
CA PRO A 154 -0.49 -0.09 27.94
C PRO A 154 -1.37 -1.27 28.37
N ILE A 155 -2.70 -1.17 28.31
CA ILE A 155 -3.62 -2.25 28.69
C ILE A 155 -3.64 -3.37 27.63
N ILE A 156 -3.62 -2.99 26.34
CA ILE A 156 -3.51 -3.91 25.21
C ILE A 156 -2.10 -4.50 25.16
N LEU A 157 -1.04 -3.75 25.46
CA LEU A 157 0.34 -4.26 25.51
C LEU A 157 0.55 -5.24 26.66
N ILE A 158 0.00 -4.97 27.85
CA ILE A 158 -0.01 -5.92 28.97
C ILE A 158 -0.88 -7.14 28.62
N GLY A 159 -2.00 -6.94 27.93
CA GLY A 159 -2.83 -8.03 27.40
C GLY A 159 -2.12 -8.90 26.34
N ILE A 160 -1.30 -8.30 25.46
CA ILE A 160 -0.50 -8.99 24.43
C ILE A 160 0.75 -9.65 25.03
N MET A 161 1.31 -9.12 26.13
CA MET A 161 2.38 -9.79 26.88
C MET A 161 1.83 -10.95 27.73
N ALA A 162 0.63 -10.82 28.31
CA ALA A 162 -0.01 -11.86 29.11
C ALA A 162 -0.66 -12.96 28.24
N LEU A 163 -1.20 -12.61 27.07
CA LEU A 163 -1.54 -13.54 26.00
C LEU A 163 -0.47 -13.45 24.92
N GLY A 164 0.64 -14.15 25.12
CA GLY A 164 1.77 -14.18 24.21
C GLY A 164 1.37 -14.10 22.73
N ALA A 165 1.88 -13.06 22.06
CA ALA A 165 2.00 -12.89 20.61
C ALA A 165 1.04 -13.77 19.78
N ARG A 166 -0.25 -13.44 19.75
CA ARG A 166 -1.10 -13.88 18.63
C ARG A 166 -0.91 -12.90 17.48
N GLY A 167 -0.23 -13.39 16.45
CA GLY A 167 0.23 -12.67 15.28
C GLY A 167 -0.83 -11.79 14.62
N SER A 168 -0.34 -10.76 13.95
CA SER A 168 -1.07 -9.92 13.01
C SER A 168 -2.02 -10.78 12.16
N LYS A 169 -3.26 -10.32 11.95
CA LYS A 169 -4.19 -10.87 10.96
C LYS A 169 -3.66 -10.62 9.53
N GLY A 170 -2.53 -11.23 9.18
CA GLY A 170 -2.13 -11.46 7.80
C GLY A 170 -2.80 -12.74 7.33
N GLY A 171 -3.38 -12.75 6.13
CA GLY A 171 -3.82 -13.98 5.47
C GLY A 171 -2.64 -14.95 5.27
N PRO A 172 -2.90 -16.15 4.71
CA PRO A 172 -1.83 -17.12 4.47
C PRO A 172 -0.73 -16.48 3.61
N ARG A 173 0.52 -16.60 4.06
CA ARG A 173 1.71 -16.14 3.36
C ARG A 173 2.55 -17.35 2.97
N ALA A 174 3.20 -17.29 1.82
CA ALA A 174 4.09 -18.35 1.35
C ALA A 174 5.45 -17.79 0.97
N HIS A 175 6.49 -18.57 1.25
CA HIS A 175 7.85 -18.35 0.77
C HIS A 175 8.16 -19.40 -0.29
N ALA A 176 8.39 -18.96 -1.52
CA ALA A 176 8.69 -19.84 -2.63
C ALA A 176 9.89 -19.35 -3.44
N PHE A 177 10.58 -20.31 -4.05
CA PHE A 177 11.64 -20.08 -5.03
C PHE A 177 11.14 -20.49 -6.39
N HIS A 178 11.55 -19.79 -7.45
CA HIS A 178 11.19 -20.15 -8.82
C HIS A 178 12.30 -19.94 -9.85
N ILE A 179 12.20 -20.68 -10.95
CA ILE A 179 13.00 -20.48 -12.15
C ILE A 179 12.04 -20.22 -13.31
N LEU A 180 12.24 -19.10 -14.02
CA LEU A 180 11.47 -18.76 -15.20
C LEU A 180 12.26 -19.07 -16.47
N VAL A 181 11.74 -19.98 -17.29
CA VAL A 181 12.29 -20.34 -18.61
C VAL A 181 11.24 -20.19 -19.70
N LYS A 182 11.68 -19.95 -20.94
CA LYS A 182 10.76 -19.73 -22.07
C LYS A 182 10.30 -21.05 -22.70
N SER A 183 11.13 -22.09 -22.63
CA SER A 183 10.89 -23.39 -23.25
C SER A 183 10.41 -24.43 -22.23
N GLU A 184 9.38 -25.21 -22.59
CA GLU A 184 8.91 -26.34 -21.78
C GLU A 184 9.98 -27.41 -21.63
N ALA A 185 10.75 -27.67 -22.69
CA ALA A 185 11.82 -28.67 -22.68
C ALA A 185 12.93 -28.32 -21.67
N GLU A 186 13.25 -27.03 -21.52
CA GLU A 186 14.21 -26.56 -20.51
C GLU A 186 13.63 -26.73 -19.10
N ALA A 187 12.33 -26.43 -18.91
CA ALA A 187 11.66 -26.60 -17.62
C ALA A 187 11.67 -28.08 -17.18
N ASP A 188 11.44 -29.01 -18.10
CA ASP A 188 11.43 -30.45 -17.81
C ASP A 188 12.82 -30.99 -17.48
N GLN A 189 13.87 -30.47 -18.13
CA GLN A 189 15.26 -30.82 -17.80
C GLN A 189 15.61 -30.34 -16.39
N LEU A 190 15.34 -29.07 -16.09
CA LEU A 190 15.58 -28.49 -14.77
C LEU A 190 14.76 -29.19 -13.69
N PHE A 191 13.52 -29.58 -13.98
CA PHE A 191 12.68 -30.33 -13.06
C PHE A 191 13.31 -31.68 -12.68
N LYS A 192 13.80 -32.44 -13.66
CA LYS A 192 14.47 -33.73 -13.41
C LYS A 192 15.76 -33.56 -12.61
N GLU A 193 16.54 -32.53 -12.91
CA GLU A 193 17.79 -32.24 -12.19
C GLU A 193 17.54 -31.83 -10.74
N ILE A 194 16.51 -31.03 -10.47
CA ILE A 194 16.16 -30.58 -9.13
C ILE A 194 15.51 -31.70 -8.32
N ASP A 195 14.68 -32.53 -8.94
CA ASP A 195 14.02 -33.65 -8.25
C ASP A 195 14.98 -34.78 -7.87
N ALA A 196 16.05 -34.96 -8.65
CA ALA A 196 17.14 -35.91 -8.36
C ALA A 196 18.09 -35.45 -7.24
N ALA A 197 18.03 -34.18 -6.83
CA ALA A 197 18.88 -33.64 -5.77
C ALA A 197 18.28 -33.85 -4.38
N GLU A 198 19.11 -34.20 -3.39
CA GLU A 198 18.70 -34.26 -1.98
C GLU A 198 18.30 -32.88 -1.46
N ASP A 199 19.09 -31.84 -1.79
CA ASP A 199 18.81 -30.44 -1.43
C ASP A 199 18.18 -29.67 -2.60
N LYS A 200 16.89 -29.89 -2.83
CA LYS A 200 16.11 -29.25 -3.92
C LYS A 200 16.24 -27.72 -3.93
N LYS A 201 16.26 -27.10 -2.74
CA LYS A 201 16.39 -25.64 -2.57
C LYS A 201 17.74 -25.12 -3.05
N ALA A 202 18.84 -25.76 -2.64
CA ALA A 202 20.18 -25.31 -2.99
C ALA A 202 20.40 -25.43 -4.51
N LYS A 203 19.97 -26.56 -5.09
CA LYS A 203 20.12 -26.81 -6.52
C LYS A 203 19.28 -25.86 -7.38
N LEU A 204 18.04 -25.60 -6.96
CA LEU A 204 17.18 -24.63 -7.62
C LEU A 204 17.79 -23.23 -7.56
N SER A 205 18.38 -22.83 -6.43
CA SER A 205 19.05 -21.53 -6.29
C SER A 205 20.22 -21.35 -7.26
N GLU A 206 21.06 -22.38 -7.43
CA GLU A 206 22.16 -22.37 -8.40
C GLU A 206 21.66 -22.27 -9.84
N LEU A 207 20.65 -23.07 -10.20
CA LEU A 207 20.08 -23.10 -11.54
C LEU A 207 19.32 -21.81 -11.86
N ALA A 208 18.63 -21.24 -10.87
CA ALA A 208 17.92 -19.97 -11.01
C ALA A 208 18.90 -18.83 -11.33
N ALA A 209 20.07 -18.80 -10.70
CA ALA A 209 21.08 -17.78 -10.96
C ALA A 209 21.65 -17.83 -12.39
N LYS A 210 21.62 -19.00 -13.03
CA LYS A 210 22.18 -19.23 -14.37
C LYS A 210 21.13 -19.15 -15.49
N HIS A 211 19.94 -19.70 -15.26
CA HIS A 211 18.94 -19.92 -16.31
C HIS A 211 17.66 -19.10 -16.16
N SER A 212 17.42 -18.48 -15.00
CA SER A 212 16.17 -17.73 -14.79
C SER A 212 16.18 -16.41 -15.56
N THR A 213 15.12 -16.20 -16.35
CA THR A 213 14.86 -14.93 -17.03
C THR A 213 14.25 -13.89 -16.07
N CYS A 214 13.86 -14.29 -14.86
CA CYS A 214 13.26 -13.42 -13.86
C CYS A 214 14.32 -12.59 -13.10
N PRO A 215 14.05 -11.31 -12.72
CA PRO A 215 14.95 -10.53 -11.87
C PRO A 215 15.34 -11.22 -10.55
N SER A 216 14.49 -12.12 -10.04
CA SER A 216 14.78 -12.93 -8.84
C SER A 216 15.93 -13.93 -9.05
N GLY A 217 16.36 -14.21 -10.28
CA GLY A 217 17.52 -15.07 -10.57
C GLY A 217 18.78 -14.60 -9.85
N LYS A 218 18.97 -13.28 -9.69
CA LYS A 218 20.11 -12.71 -8.93
C LYS A 218 20.11 -13.10 -7.44
N LYS A 219 18.96 -13.48 -6.89
CA LYS A 219 18.78 -13.98 -5.52
C LYS A 219 18.55 -15.49 -5.48
N GLY A 220 19.00 -16.21 -6.50
CA GLY A 220 18.77 -17.66 -6.59
C GLY A 220 17.30 -18.02 -6.74
N GLY A 221 16.51 -17.16 -7.40
CA GLY A 221 15.08 -17.42 -7.63
C GLY A 221 14.19 -17.13 -6.44
N ASP A 222 14.72 -16.57 -5.35
CA ASP A 222 13.96 -16.23 -4.14
C ASP A 222 12.95 -15.10 -4.40
N LEU A 223 11.67 -15.37 -4.17
CA LEU A 223 10.57 -14.39 -4.26
C LEU A 223 10.23 -13.76 -2.90
N GLY A 224 10.81 -14.23 -1.80
CA GLY A 224 10.47 -13.82 -0.45
C GLY A 224 9.07 -14.27 -0.02
N MET A 225 8.55 -13.62 1.02
CA MET A 225 7.23 -13.91 1.61
C MET A 225 6.13 -13.10 0.92
N PHE A 226 5.28 -13.76 0.15
CA PHE A 226 4.12 -13.14 -0.51
C PHE A 226 2.79 -13.71 -0.01
N GLY A 227 1.72 -12.95 -0.18
CA GLY A 227 0.35 -13.32 0.16
C GLY A 227 -0.49 -13.73 -1.06
N ARG A 228 -1.65 -14.34 -0.81
CA ARG A 228 -2.62 -14.67 -1.86
C ARG A 228 -3.01 -13.43 -2.67
N GLY A 229 -3.00 -13.56 -4.00
CA GLY A 229 -3.35 -12.49 -4.95
C GLY A 229 -2.23 -11.50 -5.29
N GLU A 230 -1.03 -11.62 -4.71
CA GLU A 230 0.13 -10.81 -5.08
C GLU A 230 0.85 -11.34 -6.34
N MET A 231 0.65 -12.61 -6.67
CA MET A 231 1.23 -13.30 -7.83
C MET A 231 0.16 -13.66 -8.87
N VAL A 232 0.60 -14.08 -10.06
CA VAL A 232 -0.34 -14.50 -11.12
C VAL A 232 -1.24 -15.65 -10.64
N PRO A 233 -2.53 -15.70 -11.03
CA PRO A 233 -3.50 -16.62 -10.44
C PRO A 233 -3.09 -18.10 -10.52
N GLN A 234 -2.46 -18.51 -11.62
CA GLN A 234 -1.97 -19.87 -11.83
C GLN A 234 -0.86 -20.23 -10.84
N PHE A 235 0.06 -19.29 -10.57
CA PHE A 235 1.16 -19.47 -9.64
C PHE A 235 0.66 -19.47 -8.19
N ASP A 236 -0.22 -18.52 -7.85
CA ASP A 236 -0.83 -18.39 -6.52
C ASP A 236 -1.57 -19.69 -6.13
N LYS A 237 -2.36 -20.22 -7.06
CA LYS A 237 -3.08 -21.47 -6.87
C LYS A 237 -2.12 -22.62 -6.51
N VAL A 238 -1.06 -22.80 -7.29
CA VAL A 238 -0.10 -23.89 -7.06
C VAL A 238 0.62 -23.73 -5.72
N VAL A 239 1.10 -22.53 -5.38
CA VAL A 239 1.83 -22.31 -4.13
C VAL A 239 0.95 -22.51 -2.89
N PHE A 240 -0.32 -22.13 -2.96
CA PHE A 240 -1.23 -22.21 -1.81
C PHE A 240 -2.10 -23.48 -1.79
N GLU A 241 -2.18 -24.26 -2.86
CA GLU A 241 -2.92 -25.54 -2.88
C GLU A 241 -2.02 -26.77 -2.79
N GLU A 242 -0.80 -26.73 -3.34
CA GLU A 242 0.14 -27.87 -3.28
C GLU A 242 0.83 -27.99 -1.91
N GLU A 243 1.53 -29.11 -1.73
CA GLU A 243 2.30 -29.42 -0.53
C GLU A 243 3.60 -28.61 -0.46
N VAL A 244 3.89 -28.09 0.73
CA VAL A 244 5.15 -27.39 1.02
C VAL A 244 6.30 -28.39 0.89
N GLY A 245 7.38 -27.99 0.22
CA GLY A 245 8.56 -28.82 -0.05
C GLY A 245 8.47 -29.63 -1.35
N LYS A 246 7.33 -29.61 -2.06
CA LYS A 246 7.17 -30.30 -3.34
C LYS A 246 7.54 -29.39 -4.51
N LEU A 247 8.35 -29.93 -5.42
CA LEU A 247 8.70 -29.26 -6.67
C LEU A 247 7.51 -29.35 -7.63
N THR A 248 7.07 -28.22 -8.17
CA THR A 248 5.96 -28.18 -9.12
C THR A 248 6.33 -27.30 -10.31
N LYS A 249 5.75 -27.60 -11.48
CA LYS A 249 5.84 -26.74 -12.67
C LYS A 249 4.51 -26.08 -12.97
N VAL A 250 4.54 -24.81 -13.33
CA VAL A 250 3.35 -24.05 -13.73
C VAL A 250 3.64 -23.23 -14.98
N GLN A 251 2.71 -23.27 -15.93
CA GLN A 251 2.75 -22.42 -17.11
C GLN A 251 2.00 -21.12 -16.83
N THR A 252 2.62 -19.99 -17.13
CA THR A 252 1.99 -18.68 -17.04
C THR A 252 2.19 -17.91 -18.34
N GLN A 253 1.59 -16.72 -18.44
CA GLN A 253 1.80 -15.80 -19.56
C GLN A 253 3.27 -15.39 -19.77
N PHE A 254 4.13 -15.55 -18.75
CA PHE A 254 5.54 -15.18 -18.82
C PHE A 254 6.45 -16.35 -19.26
N GLY A 255 5.92 -17.56 -19.36
CA GLY A 255 6.65 -18.77 -19.68
C GLY A 255 6.41 -19.89 -18.67
N TRP A 256 7.38 -20.78 -18.55
CA TRP A 256 7.35 -21.92 -17.64
C TRP A 256 8.08 -21.60 -16.35
N HIS A 257 7.41 -21.84 -15.23
CA HIS A 257 7.95 -21.63 -13.89
C HIS A 257 8.11 -22.97 -13.20
N VAL A 258 9.33 -23.32 -12.83
CA VAL A 258 9.59 -24.41 -11.88
C VAL A 258 9.70 -23.79 -10.51
N LEU A 259 8.83 -24.21 -9.59
CA LEU A 259 8.68 -23.60 -8.27
C LEU A 259 8.80 -24.61 -7.14
N LEU A 260 9.34 -24.13 -6.02
CA LEU A 260 9.47 -24.86 -4.76
C LEU A 260 8.97 -23.96 -3.64
N CYS A 261 7.87 -24.34 -3.00
CA CYS A 261 7.39 -23.68 -1.79
C CYS A 261 8.20 -24.21 -0.60
N VAL A 262 8.92 -23.35 0.11
CA VAL A 262 9.76 -23.73 1.26
C VAL A 262 8.98 -23.61 2.56
N GLU A 263 8.15 -22.58 2.68
CA GLU A 263 7.40 -22.32 3.89
C GLU A 263 6.04 -21.71 3.57
N ARG A 264 5.04 -22.05 4.38
CA ARG A 264 3.72 -21.41 4.33
C ARG A 264 3.25 -21.08 5.75
N LEU A 265 3.05 -19.80 6.02
CA LEU A 265 2.60 -19.26 7.30
C LEU A 265 1.11 -18.94 7.25
N GLY A 266 0.37 -19.29 8.31
CA GLY A 266 -1.02 -18.86 8.48
C GLY A 266 -2.08 -19.70 7.75
N ASP A 267 -1.71 -20.79 7.09
CA ASP A 267 -2.67 -21.69 6.45
C ASP A 267 -3.08 -22.83 7.41
N LYS A 268 -4.38 -23.01 7.65
CA LYS A 268 -4.91 -24.06 8.55
C LYS A 268 -4.70 -25.49 8.02
N LYS A 269 -4.17 -25.64 6.80
CA LYS A 269 -3.83 -26.91 6.15
C LYS A 269 -2.42 -27.42 6.46
N SER A 270 -1.58 -26.65 7.16
CA SER A 270 -0.29 -27.13 7.67
C SER A 270 -0.47 -27.75 9.05
N LYS A 271 -1.13 -28.92 9.11
CA LYS A 271 -1.08 -29.82 10.26
C LYS A 271 -1.02 -31.25 9.77
#